data_AF-A0A8C7AW34-F1
#
_entry.id   AF-A0A8C7AW34-F1
#
_cell.length_a   1.000
_cell.length_b   1.000
_cell.length_c   1.000
_cell.angle_alpha   90.00
_cell.angle_beta   90.00
_cell.angle_gamma   90.00
#
_symmetry.space_group_name_H-M   'P 1'
#
loop_
_entity.id
_entity.type
_entity.pdbx_description
1 polymer ?
#
loop_
_entity_poly.entity_id
_entity_poly.type
_entity_poly.pdbx_seq_one_letter_code
_entity_poly.pdbx_strand_id
1 'polypeptide(L)'
;LISETSITQGTDICSMQIILTQSLSRKNGIRERMRRGSLSAAGKTLPVGCYQFLGPEGNVDIELIDESANRYSVHFPMAGFYLWPVTCLGFLVTAAVTVRIAFDSWSQHPELKLQPEEQYMVAGPLFDISVEPEGVIAEIHLPHIISLPAKEVDMSWFHIAHFKDEEMILEAPARVEPFCAILENPSFSLMGILLRLASAIGISVPITSTALLHYHFYPKEIKFHLYLIPSDSLVMKAIDEEETKFHGVRLQTSPTVEPLHFGSSYIVSGLADLEITPKELKLSYRSPGEPQSFSKVFAGKMEEPIIFEVIEQTCKTSVWHTLVKPVELQFCAASPPSPFSVETFMKENHRHLRTRLGDLSGVLDDLQDSEVFTEEEKELVQQFPTQQRKNETLLRMVEKKGPQALEILFRSLQQRDPYLMSYLSQQSL
;
A
#
# COMPACT_ATOMS: atom_id res chain seq x y z
N LEU A 1 -18.09 35.36 43.09
CA LEU A 1 -17.04 36.31 42.67
C LEU A 1 -15.70 35.64 43.02
N ILE A 2 -15.21 34.56 42.41
CA ILE A 2 -14.97 34.18 40.99
C ILE A 2 -14.21 35.25 40.20
N SER A 3 -12.94 34.96 39.94
CA SER A 3 -12.04 35.52 38.91
C SER A 3 -11.07 34.39 38.55
N GLU A 4 -11.45 33.52 37.60
CA GLU A 4 -10.98 33.49 36.20
C GLU A 4 -9.46 33.29 36.04
N THR A 5 -9.07 32.02 35.95
CA THR A 5 -7.81 31.53 35.41
C THR A 5 -7.97 31.18 33.93
N SER A 6 -7.05 31.69 33.12
CA SER A 6 -6.92 31.50 31.68
C SER A 6 -6.66 30.05 31.28
N ILE A 7 -7.50 29.51 30.40
CA ILE A 7 -7.28 28.26 29.66
C ILE A 7 -6.79 28.65 28.26
N THR A 8 -5.50 28.43 28.00
CA THR A 8 -4.93 28.42 26.66
C THR A 8 -5.28 27.09 25.96
N GLN A 9 -6.10 27.16 24.91
CA GLN A 9 -6.31 26.08 23.95
C GLN A 9 -5.06 25.92 23.07
N GLY A 10 -4.32 24.84 23.30
CA GLY A 10 -3.37 24.27 22.35
C GLY A 10 -3.75 22.80 22.18
N THR A 11 -4.51 22.48 21.13
CA THR A 11 -4.79 21.10 20.73
C THR A 11 -3.96 20.79 19.50
N ASP A 12 -2.93 19.96 19.68
CA ASP A 12 -1.98 19.51 18.66
C ASP A 12 -2.68 18.80 17.49
N ILE A 13 -2.52 19.38 16.30
CA ILE A 13 -3.10 18.96 15.02
C ILE A 13 -2.48 17.64 14.50
N CYS A 14 -1.30 17.25 15.00
CA CYS A 14 -0.70 15.92 14.78
C CYS A 14 -1.61 14.77 15.27
N SER A 15 -2.51 15.08 16.21
CA SER A 15 -3.48 14.11 16.72
C SER A 15 -4.58 13.76 15.72
N MET A 16 -4.91 14.58 14.71
CA MET A 16 -6.06 14.32 13.83
C MET A 16 -5.84 13.15 12.85
N GLN A 17 -4.65 13.01 12.28
CA GLN A 17 -4.32 11.90 11.37
C GLN A 17 -4.20 10.57 12.13
N ILE A 18 -3.71 10.63 13.38
CA ILE A 18 -3.67 9.51 14.33
C ILE A 18 -5.07 9.18 14.86
N ILE A 19 -5.91 10.18 15.17
CA ILE A 19 -7.28 9.98 15.66
C ILE A 19 -8.17 9.41 14.56
N LEU A 20 -8.02 9.82 13.30
CA LEU A 20 -8.80 9.23 12.19
C LEU A 20 -8.42 7.77 11.95
N THR A 21 -7.12 7.42 11.93
CA THR A 21 -6.68 6.03 11.80
C THR A 21 -6.98 5.17 13.05
N GLN A 22 -6.84 5.70 14.27
CA GLN A 22 -7.15 4.97 15.51
C GLN A 22 -8.66 4.88 15.82
N SER A 23 -9.46 5.87 15.44
CA SER A 23 -10.93 5.86 15.60
C SER A 23 -11.58 4.82 14.69
N LEU A 24 -11.08 4.67 13.46
CA LEU A 24 -11.47 3.58 12.55
C LEU A 24 -11.12 2.20 13.12
N SER A 25 -9.98 2.07 13.81
CA SER A 25 -9.61 0.81 14.46
C SER A 25 -10.39 0.52 15.75
N ARG A 26 -10.82 1.55 16.50
CA ARG A 26 -11.60 1.39 17.75
C ARG A 26 -13.10 1.16 17.53
N LYS A 27 -13.70 1.72 16.47
CA LYS A 27 -15.13 1.49 16.17
C LYS A 27 -15.45 0.06 15.74
N ASN A 28 -14.47 -0.70 15.25
CA ASN A 28 -14.63 -2.12 14.91
C ASN A 28 -14.56 -3.08 16.12
N GLY A 29 -14.43 -2.57 17.34
CA GLY A 29 -14.14 -3.36 18.55
C GLY A 29 -15.29 -3.56 19.55
N ILE A 30 -16.55 -3.20 19.25
CA ILE A 30 -17.65 -3.34 20.23
C ILE A 30 -18.92 -3.96 19.61
N ARG A 31 -19.08 -5.28 19.83
CA ARG A 31 -20.30 -6.12 19.83
C ARG A 31 -21.35 -5.87 18.74
N GLU A 32 -21.31 -6.71 17.69
CA GLU A 32 -22.53 -7.27 17.10
C GLU A 32 -22.58 -8.79 17.32
N ARG A 33 -23.64 -9.24 17.99
CA ARG A 33 -23.92 -10.64 18.31
C ARG A 33 -24.96 -11.15 17.32
N MET A 34 -24.46 -11.84 16.29
CA MET A 34 -25.06 -12.99 15.60
C MET A 34 -26.46 -12.83 14.95
N ARG A 35 -26.49 -12.71 13.61
CA ARG A 35 -27.29 -13.58 12.73
C ARG A 35 -26.55 -13.86 11.41
N ARG A 36 -26.63 -15.13 10.99
CA ARG A 36 -25.97 -15.77 9.84
C ARG A 36 -26.28 -15.10 8.49
N GLY A 37 -25.23 -14.85 7.72
CA GLY A 37 -25.22 -14.70 6.27
C GLY A 37 -23.79 -14.93 5.80
N SER A 38 -23.56 -15.97 4.99
CA SER A 38 -22.24 -16.33 4.48
C SER A 38 -21.76 -15.29 3.46
N LEU A 39 -20.56 -14.75 3.64
CA LEU A 39 -19.86 -14.02 2.59
C LEU A 39 -18.49 -14.67 2.38
N SER A 40 -18.39 -15.25 1.20
CA SER A 40 -17.24 -15.87 0.56
C SER A 40 -16.11 -14.84 0.42
N ALA A 41 -14.94 -15.13 0.99
CA ALA A 41 -13.72 -14.36 0.78
C ALA A 41 -12.96 -14.94 -0.43
N ALA A 42 -13.22 -14.37 -1.60
CA ALA A 42 -12.33 -14.43 -2.75
C ALA A 42 -12.32 -13.04 -3.38
N GLY A 43 -11.14 -12.43 -3.44
CA GLY A 43 -10.94 -11.05 -3.86
C GLY A 43 -10.09 -10.32 -2.82
N LYS A 44 -8.89 -9.89 -3.23
CA LYS A 44 -8.04 -8.98 -2.45
C LYS A 44 -8.83 -7.71 -2.16
N THR A 45 -9.39 -7.59 -0.97
CA THR A 45 -10.04 -6.37 -0.51
C THR A 45 -9.08 -5.64 0.41
N LEU A 46 -8.66 -4.43 0.00
CA LEU A 46 -8.08 -3.47 0.95
C LEU A 46 -9.05 -3.27 2.13
N PRO A 47 -8.56 -2.91 3.32
CA PRO A 47 -9.42 -2.67 4.48
C PRO A 47 -10.56 -1.70 4.14
N VAL A 48 -11.72 -1.93 4.76
CA VAL A 48 -13.05 -1.34 4.47
C VAL A 48 -13.11 0.20 4.44
N GLY A 49 -12.03 0.92 4.78
CA GLY A 49 -11.90 2.38 4.64
C GLY A 49 -11.07 2.87 3.44
N CYS A 50 -10.46 1.99 2.64
CA CYS A 50 -9.60 2.41 1.53
C CYS A 50 -10.35 2.82 0.27
N TYR A 51 -11.59 2.36 0.11
CA TYR A 51 -12.41 2.58 -1.07
C TYR A 51 -13.67 3.39 -0.74
N GLN A 52 -13.58 4.33 0.20
CA GLN A 52 -14.73 5.15 0.58
C GLN A 52 -14.35 6.63 0.72
N PHE A 53 -15.17 7.51 0.15
CA PHE A 53 -15.19 8.92 0.49
C PHE A 53 -16.09 9.14 1.70
N LEU A 54 -15.72 10.06 2.58
CA LEU A 54 -16.59 10.59 3.62
C LEU A 54 -17.38 11.77 3.03
N GLY A 55 -18.70 11.66 3.00
CA GLY A 55 -19.61 12.70 2.51
C GLY A 55 -20.58 13.21 3.59
N PRO A 56 -21.47 14.16 3.24
CA PRO A 56 -22.38 14.82 4.18
C PRO A 56 -23.41 13.86 4.82
N GLU A 57 -23.86 12.84 4.09
CA GLU A 57 -24.84 11.85 4.58
C GLU A 57 -24.22 10.48 4.94
N GLY A 58 -22.89 10.37 4.90
CA GLY A 58 -22.18 9.13 5.19
C GLY A 58 -21.15 8.78 4.13
N ASN A 59 -20.71 7.52 4.16
CA ASN A 59 -19.66 7.03 3.27
C ASN A 59 -20.21 6.79 1.86
N VAL A 60 -19.40 7.12 0.85
CA VAL A 60 -19.67 6.84 -0.56
C VAL A 60 -18.64 5.85 -1.05
N ASP A 61 -19.11 4.73 -1.60
CA ASP A 61 -18.25 3.67 -2.12
C ASP A 61 -17.55 4.11 -3.42
N ILE A 62 -16.28 3.71 -3.53
CA ILE A 62 -15.43 3.91 -4.70
C ILE A 62 -15.38 2.59 -5.46
N GLU A 63 -15.69 2.64 -6.75
CA GLU A 63 -15.58 1.53 -7.67
C GLU A 63 -14.19 1.49 -8.29
N LEU A 64 -13.48 0.37 -8.17
CA LEU A 64 -12.24 0.13 -8.91
C LEU A 64 -12.57 -0.23 -10.36
N ILE A 65 -12.22 0.64 -11.31
CA ILE A 65 -12.50 0.46 -12.74
C ILE A 65 -11.41 -0.40 -13.40
N ASP A 66 -10.16 -0.15 -13.04
CA ASP A 66 -8.98 -0.82 -13.60
C ASP A 66 -7.92 -0.98 -12.51
N GLU A 67 -7.64 -2.22 -12.11
CA GLU A 67 -6.64 -2.54 -11.09
C GLU A 67 -5.21 -2.24 -11.59
N SER A 68 -4.93 -2.46 -12.88
CA SER A 68 -3.61 -2.28 -13.46
C SER A 68 -3.24 -0.80 -13.65
N ALA A 69 -4.22 0.03 -13.99
CA ALA A 69 -4.07 1.47 -14.13
C ALA A 69 -4.42 2.24 -12.84
N ASN A 70 -4.72 1.53 -11.74
CA ASN A 70 -5.10 2.10 -10.45
C ASN A 70 -6.17 3.21 -10.61
N ARG A 71 -7.24 2.89 -11.36
CA ARG A 71 -8.28 3.84 -11.76
C ARG A 71 -9.59 3.58 -11.03
N TYR A 72 -10.18 4.64 -10.51
CA TYR A 72 -11.31 4.63 -9.59
C TYR A 72 -12.47 5.47 -10.16
N SER A 73 -13.71 5.08 -9.85
CA SER A 73 -14.93 5.85 -10.11
C SER A 73 -15.67 6.05 -8.81
N VAL A 74 -16.23 7.23 -8.61
CA VAL A 74 -17.12 7.50 -7.48
C VAL A 74 -18.27 8.39 -7.93
N HIS A 75 -19.48 8.08 -7.46
CA HIS A 75 -20.66 8.91 -7.70
C HIS A 75 -21.03 9.64 -6.41
N PHE A 76 -20.89 10.97 -6.42
CA PHE A 76 -21.37 11.84 -5.35
C PHE A 76 -22.83 12.18 -5.60
N PRO A 77 -23.78 11.77 -4.73
CA PRO A 77 -25.21 11.86 -5.02
C PRO A 77 -25.81 13.25 -4.84
N MET A 78 -25.10 14.18 -4.16
CA MET A 78 -25.63 15.51 -3.85
C MET A 78 -24.52 16.54 -3.65
N ALA A 79 -24.92 17.79 -3.47
CA ALA A 79 -24.02 18.86 -3.06
C ALA A 79 -23.43 18.60 -1.67
N GLY A 80 -22.17 18.95 -1.49
CA GLY A 80 -21.46 18.77 -0.22
C GLY A 80 -19.97 18.59 -0.41
N PHE A 81 -19.27 18.46 0.72
CA PHE A 81 -17.84 18.16 0.73
C PHE A 81 -17.61 16.65 0.88
N TYR A 82 -16.78 16.10 0.01
CA TYR A 82 -16.40 14.69 0.00
C TYR A 82 -14.88 14.57 0.18
N LEU A 83 -14.43 13.81 1.17
CA LEU A 83 -13.00 13.60 1.47
C LEU A 83 -12.63 12.12 1.36
N TRP A 84 -11.58 11.80 0.62
CA TRP A 84 -10.98 10.47 0.63
C TRP A 84 -9.93 10.39 1.74
N PRO A 85 -10.16 9.68 2.85
CA PRO A 85 -9.27 9.75 4.02
C PRO A 85 -7.87 9.18 3.78
N VAL A 86 -7.72 8.27 2.80
CA VAL A 86 -6.44 7.62 2.51
C VAL A 86 -5.47 8.58 1.84
N THR A 87 -5.94 9.36 0.86
CA THR A 87 -5.11 10.29 0.09
C THR A 87 -5.24 11.73 0.57
N CYS A 88 -6.24 12.03 1.40
CA CYS A 88 -6.67 13.37 1.76
C CYS A 88 -7.17 14.21 0.56
N LEU A 89 -7.49 13.57 -0.57
CA LEU A 89 -8.10 14.23 -1.73
C LEU A 89 -9.54 14.61 -1.41
N GLY A 90 -9.90 15.88 -1.60
CA GLY A 90 -11.23 16.40 -1.29
C GLY A 90 -11.90 17.13 -2.45
N PHE A 91 -13.22 17.11 -2.47
CA PHE A 91 -14.05 17.80 -3.47
C PHE A 91 -15.20 18.53 -2.80
N LEU A 92 -15.35 19.82 -3.08
CA LEU A 92 -16.57 20.57 -2.79
C LEU A 92 -17.45 20.56 -4.04
N VAL A 93 -18.61 19.93 -3.91
CA VAL A 93 -19.49 19.61 -5.04
C VAL A 93 -20.80 20.39 -4.91
N THR A 94 -21.34 20.91 -6.01
CA THR A 94 -22.57 21.72 -6.03
C THR A 94 -23.83 20.97 -6.45
N ALA A 95 -23.70 19.79 -7.04
CA ALA A 95 -24.79 18.91 -7.49
C ALA A 95 -24.30 17.45 -7.57
N ALA A 96 -25.17 16.51 -7.92
CA ALA A 96 -24.74 15.13 -8.14
C ALA A 96 -23.72 15.03 -9.29
N VAL A 97 -22.66 14.25 -9.12
CA VAL A 97 -21.56 14.14 -10.09
C VAL A 97 -20.86 12.80 -10.00
N THR A 98 -20.33 12.34 -11.12
CA THR A 98 -19.41 11.20 -11.18
C THR A 98 -17.99 11.71 -11.38
N VAL A 99 -17.09 11.30 -10.50
CA VAL A 99 -15.65 11.63 -10.58
C VAL A 99 -14.88 10.35 -10.86
N ARG A 100 -13.99 10.40 -11.85
CA ARG A 100 -13.03 9.34 -12.13
C ARG A 100 -11.64 9.83 -11.78
N ILE A 101 -10.87 8.99 -11.12
CA ILE A 101 -9.56 9.34 -10.56
C ILE A 101 -8.58 8.24 -10.96
N ALA A 102 -7.47 8.60 -11.56
CA ALA A 102 -6.29 7.76 -11.71
C ALA A 102 -5.08 8.46 -11.09
N PHE A 103 -4.05 7.66 -10.82
CA PHE A 103 -2.79 8.15 -10.29
C PHE A 103 -1.73 8.01 -11.36
N ASP A 104 -0.89 9.03 -11.50
CA ASP A 104 0.21 9.04 -12.46
C ASP A 104 1.55 9.32 -11.75
N SER A 105 2.64 9.23 -12.51
CA SER A 105 4.00 9.41 -12.03
C SER A 105 4.64 10.63 -12.67
N TRP A 106 5.13 11.55 -11.82
CA TRP A 106 5.88 12.73 -12.23
C TRP A 106 7.10 12.43 -13.11
N SER A 107 7.68 11.21 -13.04
CA SER A 107 8.85 10.88 -13.85
C SER A 107 8.55 10.57 -15.32
N GLN A 108 7.28 10.33 -15.65
CA GLN A 108 6.80 10.20 -17.03
C GLN A 108 6.63 11.57 -17.72
N HIS A 109 6.75 12.68 -16.97
CA HIS A 109 6.57 14.04 -17.46
C HIS A 109 7.92 14.78 -17.50
N PRO A 110 8.65 14.72 -18.63
CA PRO A 110 9.98 15.31 -18.75
C PRO A 110 9.98 16.84 -18.67
N GLU A 111 8.83 17.50 -18.83
CA GLU A 111 8.65 18.96 -18.76
C GLU A 111 9.18 19.53 -17.43
N LEU A 112 9.05 18.77 -16.34
CA LEU A 112 9.63 19.12 -15.04
C LEU A 112 11.17 19.22 -15.07
N LYS A 113 11.83 18.38 -15.87
CA LYS A 113 13.29 18.35 -16.00
C LYS A 113 13.82 19.43 -16.95
N LEU A 114 12.93 20.02 -17.76
CA LEU A 114 13.28 21.04 -18.75
C LEU A 114 13.30 22.47 -18.18
N GLN A 115 12.90 22.67 -16.92
CA GLN A 115 12.94 23.96 -16.21
C GLN A 115 13.97 23.99 -15.07
N PRO A 116 15.28 23.77 -15.34
CA PRO A 116 16.31 23.66 -14.30
C PRO A 116 16.55 24.96 -13.52
N GLU A 117 16.22 26.11 -14.11
CA GLU A 117 16.42 27.45 -13.53
C GLU A 117 15.47 27.73 -12.36
N GLU A 118 14.29 27.10 -12.34
CA GLU A 118 13.23 27.43 -11.38
C GLU A 118 13.21 26.52 -10.14
N GLN A 119 14.03 25.46 -10.13
CA GLN A 119 14.17 24.46 -9.06
C GLN A 119 12.82 24.06 -8.47
N TYR A 120 12.01 23.33 -9.24
CA TYR A 120 10.74 22.79 -8.75
C TYR A 120 10.95 21.55 -7.88
N MET A 121 10.21 21.50 -6.78
CA MET A 121 10.07 20.34 -5.91
C MET A 121 8.65 19.77 -6.03
N VAL A 122 8.53 18.47 -6.24
CA VAL A 122 7.24 17.77 -6.13
C VAL A 122 6.78 17.81 -4.68
N ALA A 123 5.57 18.32 -4.46
CA ALA A 123 4.98 18.51 -3.14
C ALA A 123 3.80 17.57 -2.88
N GLY A 124 3.47 16.63 -3.76
CA GLY A 124 2.40 15.65 -3.54
C GLY A 124 2.16 14.73 -4.73
N PRO A 125 1.13 13.86 -4.63
CA PRO A 125 0.73 12.97 -5.72
C PRO A 125 0.30 13.71 -6.99
N LEU A 126 0.37 12.99 -8.12
CA LEU A 126 -0.13 13.43 -9.41
C LEU A 126 -1.44 12.69 -9.74
N PHE A 127 -2.50 13.43 -10.03
CA PHE A 127 -3.84 12.90 -10.24
C PHE A 127 -4.32 13.17 -11.66
N ASP A 128 -4.81 12.14 -12.34
CA ASP A 128 -5.63 12.30 -13.54
C ASP A 128 -7.10 12.23 -13.12
N ILE A 129 -7.80 13.35 -13.25
CA ILE A 129 -9.17 13.49 -12.77
C ILE A 129 -10.06 13.87 -13.95
N SER A 130 -11.19 13.17 -14.08
CA SER A 130 -12.27 13.56 -14.99
C SER A 130 -13.60 13.56 -14.26
N VAL A 131 -14.50 14.44 -14.71
CA VAL A 131 -15.73 14.78 -13.98
C VAL A 131 -16.90 14.85 -14.95
N GLU A 132 -18.03 14.23 -14.60
CA GLU A 132 -19.25 14.25 -15.39
C GLU A 132 -20.50 14.44 -14.50
N PRO A 133 -21.31 15.49 -14.69
CA PRO A 133 -21.13 16.57 -15.67
C PRO A 133 -20.08 17.60 -15.23
N GLU A 134 -19.50 18.31 -16.20
CA GLU A 134 -18.53 19.39 -15.96
C GLU A 134 -19.15 20.59 -15.22
N GLY A 135 -18.31 21.38 -14.56
CA GLY A 135 -18.72 22.62 -13.87
C GLY A 135 -19.44 22.40 -12.52
N VAL A 136 -19.55 21.17 -12.05
CA VAL A 136 -20.22 20.84 -10.77
C VAL A 136 -19.28 20.91 -9.56
N ILE A 137 -17.96 20.78 -9.77
CA ILE A 137 -16.95 20.90 -8.71
C ILE A 137 -16.64 22.37 -8.48
N ALA A 138 -16.99 22.88 -7.29
CA ALA A 138 -16.64 24.24 -6.87
C ALA A 138 -15.19 24.33 -6.40
N GLU A 139 -14.70 23.31 -5.68
CA GLU A 139 -13.33 23.29 -5.17
C GLU A 139 -12.76 21.88 -5.21
N ILE A 140 -11.46 21.77 -5.48
CA ILE A 140 -10.68 20.56 -5.26
C ILE A 140 -9.59 20.84 -4.21
N HIS A 141 -9.47 19.94 -3.25
CA HIS A 141 -8.45 19.94 -2.21
C HIS A 141 -7.39 18.91 -2.58
N LEU A 142 -6.28 19.38 -3.16
CA LEU A 142 -5.17 18.51 -3.58
C LEU A 142 -4.19 18.31 -2.41
N PRO A 143 -3.88 17.07 -2.03
CA PRO A 143 -3.01 16.80 -0.88
C PRO A 143 -1.55 17.16 -1.17
N HIS A 144 -0.85 17.67 -0.15
CA HIS A 144 0.60 17.89 -0.21
C HIS A 144 1.33 17.36 1.03
N ILE A 145 2.63 17.10 0.87
CA ILE A 145 3.51 16.60 1.93
C ILE A 145 4.14 17.72 2.77
N ILE A 146 4.01 18.99 2.36
CA ILE A 146 4.62 20.13 3.04
C ILE A 146 4.05 20.28 4.46
N SER A 147 4.92 20.36 5.45
CA SER A 147 4.51 20.78 6.79
C SER A 147 4.57 22.30 6.82
N LEU A 148 3.49 22.97 7.22
CA LEU A 148 3.45 24.42 7.30
C LEU A 148 3.63 24.88 8.75
N PRO A 149 4.86 25.14 9.25
CA PRO A 149 5.03 26.09 10.33
C PRO A 149 4.47 27.43 9.85
N ALA A 150 3.70 28.13 10.68
CA ALA A 150 2.96 29.34 10.30
C ALA A 150 3.81 30.55 9.82
N LYS A 151 5.14 30.39 9.65
CA LYS A 151 6.09 31.46 9.30
C LYS A 151 7.21 31.06 8.32
N GLU A 152 7.29 29.82 7.86
CA GLU A 152 8.46 29.35 7.07
C GLU A 152 8.19 29.12 5.59
N VAL A 153 6.92 28.90 5.20
CA VAL A 153 6.54 28.58 3.83
C VAL A 153 5.55 29.62 3.31
N ASP A 154 5.91 30.29 2.22
CA ASP A 154 5.06 31.29 1.56
C ASP A 154 4.11 30.62 0.57
N MET A 155 2.84 31.05 0.55
CA MET A 155 1.83 30.55 -0.40
C MET A 155 2.25 30.74 -1.86
N SER A 156 3.02 31.79 -2.18
CA SER A 156 3.54 32.07 -3.52
C SER A 156 4.51 31.01 -4.05
N TRP A 157 4.99 30.10 -3.20
CA TRP A 157 5.83 28.99 -3.64
C TRP A 157 4.99 27.86 -4.23
N PHE A 158 3.73 27.73 -3.81
CA PHE A 158 2.85 26.65 -4.25
C PHE A 158 2.29 26.94 -5.63
N HIS A 159 2.40 25.95 -6.50
CA HIS A 159 1.81 25.96 -7.83
C HIS A 159 1.10 24.63 -8.06
N ILE A 160 -0.10 24.68 -8.63
CA ILE A 160 -0.79 23.51 -9.14
C ILE A 160 -0.38 23.38 -10.60
N ALA A 161 0.37 22.34 -10.92
CA ALA A 161 0.72 22.00 -12.28
C ALA A 161 -0.47 21.33 -12.96
N HIS A 162 -0.76 21.76 -14.17
CA HIS A 162 -1.71 21.17 -15.11
C HIS A 162 -0.95 20.71 -16.34
N PHE A 163 -1.13 19.46 -16.75
CA PHE A 163 -0.62 18.99 -18.04
C PHE A 163 -1.77 18.97 -19.05
N LYS A 164 -1.70 19.86 -20.03
CA LYS A 164 -2.69 20.02 -21.10
C LYS A 164 -1.97 20.16 -22.42
N ASP A 165 -2.42 19.43 -23.44
CA ASP A 165 -1.88 19.53 -24.81
C ASP A 165 -0.33 19.43 -24.88
N GLU A 166 0.27 18.53 -24.09
CA GLU A 166 1.73 18.34 -23.94
C GLU A 166 2.50 19.53 -23.30
N GLU A 167 1.79 20.51 -22.74
CA GLU A 167 2.37 21.63 -22.01
C GLU A 167 2.04 21.56 -20.51
N MET A 168 3.01 21.97 -19.68
CA MET A 168 2.82 22.16 -18.24
C MET A 168 2.45 23.62 -17.95
N ILE A 169 1.23 23.84 -17.47
CA ILE A 169 0.72 25.13 -17.05
C ILE A 169 0.71 25.18 -15.52
N LEU A 170 1.20 26.28 -14.94
CA LEU A 170 1.21 26.48 -13.49
C LEU A 170 0.12 27.46 -13.08
N GLU A 171 -0.77 27.01 -12.19
CA GLU A 171 -1.82 27.82 -11.59
C GLU A 171 -1.54 28.07 -10.11
N ALA A 172 -1.82 29.27 -9.62
CA ALA A 172 -1.69 29.57 -8.20
C ALA A 172 -2.90 28.99 -7.44
N PRO A 173 -2.71 28.31 -6.30
CA PRO A 173 -3.83 27.86 -5.49
C PRO A 173 -4.58 29.05 -4.89
N ALA A 174 -5.89 28.92 -4.73
CA ALA A 174 -6.72 29.93 -4.06
C ALA A 174 -6.36 30.06 -2.57
N ARG A 175 -6.04 28.93 -1.94
CA ARG A 175 -5.57 28.85 -0.55
C ARG A 175 -4.70 27.61 -0.33
N VAL A 176 -3.85 27.67 0.69
CA VAL A 176 -3.03 26.54 1.13
C VAL A 176 -3.34 26.27 2.60
N GLU A 177 -3.72 25.04 2.88
CA GLU A 177 -4.03 24.52 4.22
C GLU A 177 -2.93 23.53 4.65
N PRO A 178 -2.83 23.13 5.94
CA PRO A 178 -1.71 22.32 6.44
C PRO A 178 -1.37 21.03 5.68
N PHE A 179 -2.33 20.45 4.96
CA PHE A 179 -2.14 19.18 4.23
C PHE A 179 -2.68 19.22 2.80
N CYS A 180 -3.16 20.37 2.32
CA CYS A 180 -3.70 20.47 0.96
C CYS A 180 -3.61 21.89 0.40
N ALA A 181 -3.46 21.99 -0.93
CA ALA A 181 -3.67 23.23 -1.66
C ALA A 181 -5.03 23.16 -2.36
N ILE A 182 -5.74 24.28 -2.39
CA ILE A 182 -7.13 24.32 -2.83
C ILE A 182 -7.23 25.16 -4.09
N LEU A 183 -7.89 24.58 -5.09
CA LEU A 183 -8.21 25.22 -6.35
C LEU A 183 -9.72 25.40 -6.48
N GLU A 184 -10.14 26.63 -6.74
CA GLU A 184 -11.55 26.98 -6.97
C GLU A 184 -11.86 26.93 -8.47
N ASN A 185 -13.07 26.48 -8.81
CA ASN A 185 -13.53 26.29 -10.18
C ASN A 185 -12.51 25.56 -11.07
N PRO A 186 -12.03 24.37 -10.64
CA PRO A 186 -10.92 23.70 -11.29
C PRO A 186 -11.26 23.32 -12.74
N SER A 187 -10.27 23.49 -13.62
CA SER A 187 -10.29 22.86 -14.92
C SER A 187 -9.54 21.53 -14.85
N PHE A 188 -10.26 20.44 -15.06
CA PHE A 188 -9.71 19.10 -14.86
C PHE A 188 -8.73 18.71 -15.97
N SER A 189 -7.60 18.17 -15.53
CA SER A 189 -6.50 17.62 -16.32
C SER A 189 -5.70 16.71 -15.40
N LEU A 190 -4.62 16.14 -15.91
CA LEU A 190 -3.56 15.67 -15.04
C LEU A 190 -3.04 16.85 -14.21
N MET A 191 -3.06 16.73 -12.89
CA MET A 191 -2.71 17.81 -11.98
C MET A 191 -2.04 17.37 -10.68
N GLY A 192 -1.14 18.19 -10.17
CA GLY A 192 -0.39 17.93 -8.93
C GLY A 192 0.31 19.18 -8.41
N ILE A 193 0.81 19.13 -7.18
CA ILE A 193 1.39 20.31 -6.52
C ILE A 193 2.91 20.33 -6.69
N LEU A 194 3.43 21.47 -7.15
CA LEU A 194 4.84 21.82 -7.18
C LEU A 194 5.13 22.97 -6.23
N LEU A 195 6.32 22.95 -5.64
CA LEU A 195 6.88 24.04 -4.87
C LEU A 195 8.03 24.67 -5.66
N ARG A 196 7.96 25.97 -5.93
CA ARG A 196 9.03 26.72 -6.63
C ARG A 196 10.07 27.20 -5.63
N LEU A 197 11.33 26.79 -5.81
CA LEU A 197 12.43 27.11 -4.87
C LEU A 197 13.31 28.29 -5.33
N ALA A 198 12.96 28.94 -6.45
CA ALA A 198 13.77 29.93 -7.18
C ALA A 198 14.25 31.18 -6.39
N SER A 199 13.85 31.36 -5.12
CA SER A 199 14.27 32.46 -4.25
C SER A 199 15.21 32.05 -3.10
N ALA A 200 15.56 30.77 -2.97
CA ALA A 200 15.96 30.20 -1.68
C ALA A 200 17.30 29.45 -1.69
N ILE A 201 18.42 30.17 -1.80
CA ILE A 201 19.70 29.61 -1.35
C ILE A 201 19.61 29.47 0.18
N GLY A 202 19.33 28.26 0.66
CA GLY A 202 19.39 27.89 2.08
C GLY A 202 18.06 27.67 2.81
N ILE A 203 16.91 27.57 2.12
CA ILE A 203 15.66 27.19 2.78
C ILE A 203 15.50 25.67 2.76
N SER A 204 15.41 25.11 3.97
CA SER A 204 15.08 23.71 4.20
C SER A 204 13.56 23.58 4.17
N VAL A 205 12.99 22.77 3.28
CA VAL A 205 11.53 22.63 3.18
C VAL A 205 11.07 21.52 4.13
N PRO A 206 10.36 21.85 5.23
CA PRO A 206 9.85 20.85 6.15
C PRO A 206 8.69 20.09 5.51
N ILE A 207 8.77 18.77 5.56
CA ILE A 207 7.78 17.83 5.04
C ILE A 207 7.35 16.85 6.11
N THR A 208 6.07 16.49 6.06
CA THR A 208 5.55 15.31 6.73
C THR A 208 6.23 14.07 6.13
N SER A 209 6.78 13.24 6.99
CA SER A 209 7.55 12.06 6.60
C SER A 209 7.11 10.83 7.39
N THR A 210 7.44 9.65 6.88
CA THR A 210 7.16 8.38 7.54
C THR A 210 8.38 7.47 7.41
N ALA A 211 8.76 6.85 8.54
CA ALA A 211 9.72 5.77 8.55
C ALA A 211 8.99 4.42 8.54
N LEU A 212 9.29 3.59 7.54
CA LEU A 212 8.74 2.23 7.43
C LEU A 212 9.85 1.23 7.73
N LEU A 213 9.50 0.18 8.45
CA LEU A 213 10.40 -0.92 8.73
C LEU A 213 9.73 -2.23 8.32
N HIS A 214 10.31 -2.89 7.33
CA HIS A 214 9.91 -4.22 6.89
C HIS A 214 10.98 -5.21 7.30
N TYR A 215 10.57 -6.42 7.65
CA TYR A 215 11.51 -7.51 7.90
C TYR A 215 11.26 -8.68 6.97
N HIS A 216 12.35 -9.36 6.62
CA HIS A 216 12.35 -10.62 5.90
C HIS A 216 12.99 -11.68 6.79
N PHE A 217 12.28 -12.79 6.94
CA PHE A 217 12.73 -13.90 7.76
C PHE A 217 13.40 -14.96 6.89
N TYR A 218 14.68 -15.23 7.16
CA TYR A 218 15.38 -16.40 6.63
C TYR A 218 15.84 -17.30 7.79
N PRO A 219 15.94 -18.63 7.60
CA PRO A 219 16.23 -19.57 8.70
C PRO A 219 17.50 -19.30 9.51
N LYS A 220 18.44 -18.53 8.97
CA LYS A 220 19.73 -18.20 9.61
C LYS A 220 19.95 -16.70 9.80
N GLU A 221 19.06 -15.86 9.29
CA GLU A 221 19.27 -14.42 9.20
C GLU A 221 17.95 -13.68 9.13
N ILE A 222 17.86 -12.59 9.88
CA ILE A 222 16.78 -11.62 9.79
C ILE A 222 17.34 -10.38 9.13
N LYS A 223 16.64 -9.94 8.08
CA LYS A 223 16.99 -8.76 7.31
C LYS A 223 15.88 -7.75 7.47
N PHE A 224 16.25 -6.49 7.67
CA PHE A 224 15.31 -5.38 7.70
C PHE A 224 15.54 -4.45 6.52
N HIS A 225 14.45 -3.89 5.99
CA HIS A 225 14.47 -2.76 5.08
C HIS A 225 13.87 -1.56 5.82
N LEU A 226 14.69 -0.54 6.04
CA LEU A 226 14.25 0.73 6.62
C LEU A 226 14.10 1.76 5.50
N TYR A 227 12.87 2.23 5.32
CA TYR A 227 12.53 3.31 4.39
C TYR A 227 12.33 4.61 5.16
N LEU A 228 12.79 5.72 4.59
CA LEU A 228 12.44 7.06 5.03
C LEU A 228 11.85 7.80 3.83
N ILE A 229 10.53 8.04 3.87
CA ILE A 229 9.77 8.59 2.75
C ILE A 229 8.95 9.81 3.19
N PRO A 230 8.57 10.69 2.25
CA PRO A 230 7.47 11.63 2.51
C PRO A 230 6.17 10.89 2.87
N SER A 231 5.29 11.52 3.65
CA SER A 231 4.00 10.96 4.06
C SER A 231 2.98 10.97 2.92
N ASP A 232 3.27 10.21 1.87
CA ASP A 232 2.40 9.93 0.73
C ASP A 232 1.91 8.48 0.84
N SER A 233 0.59 8.32 0.99
CA SER A 233 -0.03 7.00 1.17
C SER A 233 0.08 6.11 -0.07
N LEU A 234 0.22 6.68 -1.26
CA LEU A 234 0.41 5.91 -2.50
C LEU A 234 1.83 5.36 -2.59
N VAL A 235 2.82 6.16 -2.19
CA VAL A 235 4.22 5.70 -2.10
C VAL A 235 4.33 4.60 -1.05
N MET A 236 3.70 4.78 0.11
CA MET A 236 3.64 3.76 1.17
C MET A 236 2.98 2.47 0.67
N LYS A 237 1.84 2.56 -0.03
CA LYS A 237 1.15 1.41 -0.62
C LYS A 237 2.04 0.69 -1.64
N ALA A 238 2.72 1.43 -2.52
CA ALA A 238 3.62 0.83 -3.52
C ALA A 238 4.80 0.09 -2.87
N ILE A 239 5.36 0.62 -1.77
CA ILE A 239 6.40 -0.06 -0.98
C ILE A 239 5.83 -1.33 -0.35
N ASP A 240 4.68 -1.25 0.30
CA ASP A 240 4.05 -2.40 0.95
C ASP A 240 3.74 -3.52 -0.06
N GLU A 241 3.28 -3.17 -1.26
CA GLU A 241 3.04 -4.11 -2.36
C GLU A 241 4.34 -4.74 -2.89
N GLU A 242 5.41 -3.96 -3.06
CA GLU A 242 6.70 -4.46 -3.50
C GLU A 242 7.33 -5.39 -2.45
N GLU A 243 7.33 -4.97 -1.19
CA GLU A 243 7.81 -5.77 -0.06
C GLU A 243 7.07 -7.10 0.06
N THR A 244 5.75 -7.08 -0.15
CA THR A 244 4.91 -8.29 -0.16
C THR A 244 5.36 -9.28 -1.23
N LYS A 245 5.78 -8.82 -2.43
CA LYS A 245 6.31 -9.71 -3.49
C LYS A 245 7.56 -10.48 -3.06
N PHE A 246 8.32 -9.93 -2.11
CA PHE A 246 9.53 -10.53 -1.54
C PHE A 246 9.32 -11.08 -0.13
N HIS A 247 8.08 -11.35 0.26
CA HIS A 247 7.71 -11.88 1.58
C HIS A 247 8.16 -10.99 2.75
N GLY A 248 8.29 -9.68 2.50
CA GLY A 248 8.50 -8.67 3.53
C GLY A 248 7.24 -8.49 4.36
N VAL A 249 7.43 -8.35 5.68
CA VAL A 249 6.34 -8.08 6.62
C VAL A 249 6.59 -6.74 7.28
N ARG A 250 5.60 -5.84 7.22
CA ARG A 250 5.67 -4.53 7.82
C ARG A 250 5.57 -4.63 9.34
N LEU A 251 6.55 -4.04 10.04
CA LEU A 251 6.47 -3.85 11.48
C LEU A 251 5.67 -2.59 11.80
N GLN A 252 4.90 -2.66 12.87
CA GLN A 252 4.32 -1.48 13.46
C GLN A 252 5.44 -0.70 14.16
N THR A 253 5.73 0.49 13.65
CA THR A 253 6.74 1.38 14.21
C THR A 253 6.09 2.64 14.80
N SER A 254 6.86 3.36 15.62
CA SER A 254 6.48 4.71 16.06
C SER A 254 6.45 5.66 14.84
N PRO A 255 5.49 6.60 14.77
CA PRO A 255 5.54 7.66 13.77
C PRO A 255 6.77 8.55 13.96
N THR A 256 7.18 9.29 12.93
CA THR A 256 8.19 10.36 13.07
C THR A 256 7.62 11.47 13.94
N VAL A 257 8.44 12.00 14.84
CA VAL A 257 7.98 12.95 15.87
C VAL A 257 7.91 14.39 15.32
N GLU A 258 8.80 14.74 14.38
CA GLU A 258 8.93 16.09 13.82
C GLU A 258 8.97 16.07 12.29
N PRO A 259 8.58 17.17 11.61
CA PRO A 259 8.79 17.34 10.18
C PRO A 259 10.26 17.17 9.81
N LEU A 260 10.52 16.49 8.70
CA LEU A 260 11.87 16.29 8.16
C LEU A 260 12.09 17.19 6.96
N HIS A 261 13.33 17.37 6.55
CA HIS A 261 13.70 18.31 5.52
C HIS A 261 13.90 17.64 4.17
N PHE A 262 13.16 18.10 3.17
CA PHE A 262 13.31 17.60 1.82
C PHE A 262 14.73 17.84 1.29
N GLY A 263 15.30 16.83 0.64
CA GLY A 263 16.63 16.88 0.05
C GLY A 263 17.77 16.63 1.04
N SER A 264 17.50 16.63 2.35
CA SER A 264 18.48 16.34 3.39
C SER A 264 18.82 14.85 3.46
N SER A 265 20.04 14.58 3.92
CA SER A 265 20.54 13.22 4.17
C SER A 265 20.39 12.83 5.63
N TYR A 266 19.96 11.59 5.84
CA TYR A 266 19.70 10.99 7.14
C TYR A 266 20.53 9.72 7.28
N ILE A 267 21.15 9.54 8.45
CA ILE A 267 21.99 8.39 8.76
C ILE A 267 21.17 7.37 9.56
N VAL A 268 21.10 6.15 9.05
CA VAL A 268 20.55 4.99 9.76
C VAL A 268 21.63 4.40 10.64
N SER A 269 21.35 4.33 11.94
CA SER A 269 22.19 3.71 12.96
C SER A 269 21.40 2.63 13.71
N GLY A 270 22.14 1.73 14.35
CA GLY A 270 21.61 0.79 15.31
C GLY A 270 22.52 0.74 16.54
N LEU A 271 21.94 0.50 17.71
CA LEU A 271 22.71 0.41 18.96
C LEU A 271 23.52 -0.90 19.08
N ALA A 272 23.29 -1.85 18.16
CA ALA A 272 24.07 -3.08 17.98
C ALA A 272 25.03 -2.96 16.78
N ASP A 273 26.09 -3.79 16.75
CA ASP A 273 27.06 -3.90 15.64
C ASP A 273 26.41 -4.52 14.36
N LEU A 274 25.40 -3.83 13.82
CA LEU A 274 24.62 -4.25 12.67
C LEU A 274 25.31 -3.86 11.36
N GLU A 275 25.25 -4.74 10.38
CA GLU A 275 25.66 -4.41 9.02
C GLU A 275 24.52 -3.63 8.33
N ILE A 276 24.74 -2.33 8.15
CA ILE A 276 23.77 -1.39 7.55
C ILE A 276 24.31 -0.90 6.21
N THR A 277 23.57 -1.13 5.12
CA THR A 277 23.95 -0.70 3.77
C THR A 277 22.73 -0.30 2.91
N PRO A 278 22.68 0.94 2.36
CA PRO A 278 23.53 2.08 2.70
C PRO A 278 23.24 2.61 4.11
N LYS A 279 24.19 3.32 4.72
CA LYS A 279 23.97 4.03 6.00
C LYS A 279 23.26 5.36 5.82
N GLU A 280 23.41 5.99 4.65
CA GLU A 280 22.83 7.30 4.36
C GLU A 280 21.61 7.13 3.45
N LEU A 281 20.51 7.76 3.84
CA LEU A 281 19.26 7.88 3.09
C LEU A 281 19.00 9.35 2.79
N LYS A 282 18.94 9.70 1.50
CA LYS A 282 18.55 11.03 1.07
C LYS A 282 17.02 11.10 0.96
N LEU A 283 16.40 11.96 1.77
CA LEU A 283 14.95 12.17 1.75
C LEU A 283 14.56 12.93 0.48
N SER A 284 13.79 12.28 -0.38
CA SER A 284 13.35 12.82 -1.67
C SER A 284 12.00 12.24 -2.05
N TYR A 285 11.26 12.94 -2.90
CA TYR A 285 10.02 12.43 -3.46
C TYR A 285 10.36 11.53 -4.65
N ARG A 286 9.87 10.29 -4.61
CA ARG A 286 9.91 9.34 -5.72
C ARG A 286 8.51 8.82 -5.94
N SER A 287 8.07 8.81 -7.19
CA SER A 287 6.70 8.45 -7.52
C SER A 287 6.38 7.01 -7.15
N PRO A 288 5.11 6.67 -6.90
CA PRO A 288 4.66 5.29 -6.84
C PRO A 288 5.12 4.53 -8.11
N GLY A 289 5.74 3.36 -7.94
CA GLY A 289 6.31 2.56 -9.03
C GLY A 289 7.79 2.81 -9.33
N GLU A 290 8.38 3.89 -8.83
CA GLU A 290 9.84 4.08 -8.89
C GLU A 290 10.54 3.30 -7.76
N PRO A 291 11.78 2.80 -7.99
CA PRO A 291 12.58 2.19 -6.94
C PRO A 291 12.79 3.15 -5.77
N GLN A 292 12.20 2.81 -4.63
CA GLN A 292 12.36 3.57 -3.39
C GLN A 292 13.70 3.24 -2.72
N SER A 293 14.35 4.24 -2.12
CA SER A 293 15.59 4.00 -1.37
C SER A 293 15.30 3.49 0.03
N PHE A 294 16.05 2.47 0.44
CA PHE A 294 16.00 1.91 1.78
C PHE A 294 17.39 1.46 2.23
N SER A 295 17.57 1.40 3.54
CA SER A 295 18.74 0.80 4.18
C SER A 295 18.44 -0.65 4.46
N LYS A 296 19.31 -1.55 3.98
CA LYS A 296 19.31 -2.96 4.40
C LYS A 296 20.05 -3.06 5.71
N VAL A 297 19.44 -3.69 6.69
CA VAL A 297 20.06 -3.97 7.98
C VAL A 297 20.04 -5.47 8.23
N PHE A 298 21.22 -6.06 8.37
CA PHE A 298 21.38 -7.48 8.65
C PHE A 298 21.57 -7.69 10.15
N ALA A 299 20.66 -8.46 10.75
CA ALA A 299 20.59 -8.69 12.19
C ALA A 299 20.94 -10.13 12.59
N GLY A 300 21.31 -10.99 11.65
CA GLY A 300 21.61 -12.40 11.93
C GLY A 300 20.45 -13.09 12.66
N LYS A 301 20.76 -13.89 13.68
CA LYS A 301 19.75 -14.41 14.61
C LYS A 301 19.54 -13.42 15.74
N MET A 302 18.35 -12.84 15.80
CA MET A 302 18.01 -11.83 16.80
C MET A 302 17.67 -12.47 18.15
N GLU A 303 18.61 -12.44 19.09
CA GLU A 303 18.42 -12.88 20.48
C GLU A 303 18.10 -11.72 21.44
N GLU A 304 18.63 -10.53 21.13
CA GLU A 304 18.42 -9.31 21.89
C GLU A 304 17.59 -8.29 21.11
N PRO A 305 16.89 -7.36 21.79
CA PRO A 305 16.21 -6.26 21.12
C PRO A 305 17.17 -5.37 20.35
N ILE A 306 16.73 -4.88 19.19
CA ILE A 306 17.48 -3.94 18.36
C ILE A 306 16.80 -2.59 18.44
N ILE A 307 17.58 -1.54 18.68
CA ILE A 307 17.13 -0.16 18.54
C ILE A 307 17.62 0.33 17.18
N PHE A 308 16.67 0.67 16.31
CA PHE A 308 16.94 1.43 15.09
C PHE A 308 16.81 2.90 15.37
N GLU A 309 17.69 3.70 14.80
CA GLU A 309 17.68 5.15 14.92
C GLU A 309 17.99 5.78 13.57
N VAL A 310 17.36 6.92 13.30
CA VAL A 310 17.60 7.76 12.15
C VAL A 310 18.02 9.13 12.65
N ILE A 311 19.18 9.58 12.19
CA ILE A 311 19.83 10.81 12.64
C ILE A 311 19.98 11.76 11.45
N GLU A 312 19.60 13.02 11.58
CA GLU A 312 19.86 14.03 10.55
C GLU A 312 21.36 14.28 10.43
N GLN A 313 21.92 14.16 9.23
CA GLN A 313 23.38 14.16 9.04
C GLN A 313 24.03 15.50 9.44
N THR A 314 23.35 16.61 9.18
CA THR A 314 23.89 17.97 9.41
C THR A 314 23.84 18.35 10.88
N CYS A 315 22.66 18.27 11.50
CA CYS A 315 22.45 18.73 12.88
C CYS A 315 22.78 17.66 13.93
N LYS A 316 23.01 16.41 13.51
CA LYS A 316 23.26 15.25 14.39
C LYS A 316 22.12 15.01 15.40
N THR A 317 20.91 15.36 15.01
CA THR A 317 19.69 15.19 15.81
C THR A 317 19.05 13.85 15.50
N SER A 318 18.66 13.12 16.54
CA SER A 318 17.85 11.89 16.40
C SER A 318 16.43 12.29 16.05
N VAL A 319 15.96 11.92 14.85
CA VAL A 319 14.65 12.32 14.34
C VAL A 319 13.62 11.20 14.41
N TRP A 320 14.08 9.96 14.54
CA TRP A 320 13.23 8.79 14.70
C TRP A 320 14.04 7.67 15.34
N HIS A 321 13.38 6.90 16.20
CA HIS A 321 13.92 5.63 16.68
C HIS A 321 12.79 4.65 16.96
N THR A 322 13.10 3.36 16.89
CA THR A 322 12.17 2.32 17.29
C THR A 322 12.91 1.14 17.90
N LEU A 323 12.25 0.47 18.85
CA LEU A 323 12.74 -0.74 19.49
C LEU A 323 12.03 -1.93 18.86
N VAL A 324 12.78 -2.87 18.29
CA VAL A 324 12.25 -4.14 17.79
C VAL A 324 12.66 -5.23 18.77
N LYS A 325 11.71 -6.03 19.22
CA LYS A 325 11.96 -7.18 20.11
C LYS A 325 11.88 -8.50 19.35
N PRO A 326 12.65 -9.54 19.74
CA PRO A 326 12.57 -10.87 19.10
C PRO A 326 11.15 -11.45 19.10
N VAL A 327 10.39 -11.21 20.17
CA VAL A 327 9.01 -11.71 20.33
C VAL A 327 8.04 -11.04 19.35
N GLU A 328 8.26 -9.78 18.97
CA GLU A 328 7.40 -9.09 17.98
C GLU A 328 7.53 -9.75 16.60
N LEU A 329 8.72 -10.27 16.28
CA LEU A 329 8.95 -11.08 15.08
C LEU A 329 8.28 -12.46 15.17
N GLN A 330 8.10 -13.01 16.38
CA GLN A 330 7.40 -14.29 16.62
C GLN A 330 5.88 -14.15 16.54
N PHE A 331 5.30 -13.00 16.91
CA PHE A 331 3.87 -12.75 16.78
C PHE A 331 3.45 -12.39 15.34
N CYS A 332 4.33 -11.75 14.57
CA CYS A 332 4.13 -11.54 13.14
C CYS A 332 4.53 -12.75 12.28
N ALA A 333 5.35 -13.65 12.83
CA ALA A 333 5.44 -15.04 12.37
C ALA A 333 4.21 -15.82 12.86
N ALA A 334 3.07 -15.64 12.20
CA ALA A 334 2.17 -16.77 12.02
C ALA A 334 3.04 -17.97 11.61
N SER A 335 2.87 -19.11 12.29
CA SER A 335 3.78 -20.27 12.33
C SER A 335 4.72 -20.37 11.13
N PRO A 336 6.03 -20.65 11.32
CA PRO A 336 6.94 -20.80 10.19
C PRO A 336 6.24 -21.65 9.15
N PRO A 337 6.08 -21.19 7.89
CA PRO A 337 5.55 -22.07 6.88
C PRO A 337 6.49 -23.26 6.91
N SER A 338 5.99 -24.41 7.35
CA SER A 338 6.68 -25.67 7.11
C SER A 338 7.10 -25.61 5.65
N PRO A 339 8.36 -25.92 5.29
CA PRO A 339 8.79 -25.85 3.90
C PRO A 339 7.68 -26.47 3.06
N PHE A 340 7.04 -25.65 2.21
CA PHE A 340 5.79 -26.02 1.56
C PHE A 340 6.03 -27.31 0.81
N SER A 341 5.66 -28.41 1.47
CA SER A 341 5.93 -29.74 0.98
C SER A 341 4.66 -30.08 0.23
N VAL A 342 4.76 -30.09 -1.09
CA VAL A 342 3.64 -30.48 -1.95
C VAL A 342 3.10 -31.84 -1.51
N GLU A 343 3.97 -32.75 -1.09
CA GLU A 343 3.56 -34.05 -0.55
C GLU A 343 2.72 -33.92 0.73
N THR A 344 3.12 -33.06 1.66
CA THR A 344 2.39 -32.81 2.91
C THR A 344 1.06 -32.11 2.62
N PHE A 345 1.06 -31.08 1.79
CA PHE A 345 -0.12 -30.34 1.38
C PHE A 345 -1.16 -31.24 0.68
N MET A 346 -0.71 -32.08 -0.26
CA MET A 346 -1.58 -32.99 -0.99
C MET A 346 -2.15 -34.08 -0.08
N LYS A 347 -1.38 -34.58 0.89
CA LYS A 347 -1.84 -35.54 1.91
C LYS A 347 -2.88 -34.92 2.85
N GLU A 348 -2.64 -33.72 3.36
CA GLU A 348 -3.56 -33.00 4.24
C GLU A 348 -4.88 -32.67 3.54
N ASN A 349 -4.79 -32.27 2.27
CA ASN A 349 -5.95 -31.88 1.46
C ASN A 349 -6.57 -33.03 0.64
N HIS A 350 -6.08 -34.26 0.80
CA HIS A 350 -6.50 -35.42 -0.02
C HIS A 350 -8.02 -35.64 -0.02
N ARG A 351 -8.69 -35.45 1.12
CA ARG A 351 -10.16 -35.57 1.23
C ARG A 351 -10.90 -34.49 0.43
N HIS A 352 -10.37 -33.27 0.45
CA HIS A 352 -10.97 -32.15 -0.27
C HIS A 352 -10.74 -32.28 -1.77
N LEU A 353 -9.53 -32.66 -2.20
CA LEU A 353 -9.23 -32.98 -3.59
C LEU A 353 -10.14 -34.10 -4.13
N ARG A 354 -10.32 -35.19 -3.39
CA ARG A 354 -11.23 -36.28 -3.78
C ARG A 354 -12.67 -35.80 -4.03
N THR A 355 -13.16 -34.85 -3.25
CA THR A 355 -14.57 -34.42 -3.28
C THR A 355 -14.84 -33.23 -4.17
N ARG A 356 -13.84 -32.37 -4.40
CA ARG A 356 -14.00 -31.07 -5.05
C ARG A 356 -13.27 -30.92 -6.37
N LEU A 357 -12.37 -31.84 -6.74
CA LEU A 357 -11.78 -31.84 -8.07
C LEU A 357 -12.91 -31.95 -9.12
N GLY A 358 -12.99 -30.89 -9.93
CA GLY A 358 -13.98 -30.70 -10.97
C GLY A 358 -13.64 -31.51 -12.22
N ASP A 359 -13.72 -30.88 -13.39
CA ASP A 359 -13.34 -31.55 -14.63
C ASP A 359 -11.84 -31.92 -14.63
N LEU A 360 -11.55 -33.18 -14.97
CA LEU A 360 -10.19 -33.72 -14.98
C LEU A 360 -9.59 -33.77 -16.38
N SER A 361 -10.33 -33.40 -17.44
CA SER A 361 -9.86 -33.48 -18.82
C SER A 361 -8.48 -32.81 -19.00
N GLY A 362 -8.40 -31.51 -18.68
CA GLY A 362 -7.17 -30.74 -18.79
C GLY A 362 -6.06 -31.19 -17.84
N VAL A 363 -6.40 -31.69 -16.64
CA VAL A 363 -5.40 -32.19 -15.68
C VAL A 363 -4.79 -33.52 -16.16
N LEU A 364 -5.60 -34.39 -16.74
CA LEU A 364 -5.14 -35.65 -17.31
C LEU A 364 -4.32 -35.44 -18.58
N ASP A 365 -4.67 -34.44 -19.39
CA ASP A 365 -3.86 -34.01 -20.54
C ASP A 365 -2.50 -33.51 -20.06
N ASP A 366 -2.43 -32.62 -19.07
CA ASP A 366 -1.16 -32.09 -18.55
C ASP A 366 -0.25 -33.20 -17.95
N LEU A 367 -0.85 -34.20 -17.29
CA LEU A 367 -0.13 -35.35 -16.73
C LEU A 367 0.38 -36.31 -17.80
N GLN A 368 -0.32 -36.44 -18.91
CA GLN A 368 0.13 -37.21 -20.07
C GLN A 368 1.22 -36.44 -20.84
N ASP A 369 1.00 -35.13 -21.03
CA ASP A 369 1.94 -34.06 -21.37
C ASP A 369 3.35 -34.29 -20.79
N SER A 370 3.34 -34.53 -19.49
CA SER A 370 4.53 -34.61 -18.65
C SER A 370 5.05 -36.05 -18.46
N GLU A 371 4.60 -37.00 -19.29
CA GLU A 371 4.93 -38.43 -19.22
C GLU A 371 4.63 -39.09 -17.86
N VAL A 372 3.77 -38.48 -17.03
CA VAL A 372 3.36 -39.04 -15.74
C VAL A 372 2.35 -40.16 -15.96
N PHE A 373 1.38 -39.96 -16.86
CA PHE A 373 0.36 -40.96 -17.22
C PHE A 373 0.55 -41.43 -18.67
N THR A 374 0.35 -42.73 -18.91
CA THR A 374 0.16 -43.25 -20.28
C THR A 374 -1.30 -43.05 -20.73
N GLU A 375 -1.56 -43.21 -22.03
CA GLU A 375 -2.92 -43.17 -22.58
C GLU A 375 -3.84 -44.19 -21.90
N GLU A 376 -3.34 -45.41 -21.63
CA GLU A 376 -4.12 -46.43 -20.93
C GLU A 376 -4.45 -46.02 -19.50
N GLU A 377 -3.51 -45.38 -18.79
CA GLU A 377 -3.71 -44.89 -17.42
C GLU A 377 -4.72 -43.74 -17.36
N LYS A 378 -4.69 -42.85 -18.35
CA LYS A 378 -5.67 -41.78 -18.52
C LYS A 378 -7.07 -42.33 -18.81
N GLU A 379 -7.20 -43.28 -19.73
CA GLU A 379 -8.47 -43.94 -20.03
C GLU A 379 -9.03 -44.66 -18.80
N LEU A 380 -8.19 -45.35 -18.02
CA LEU A 380 -8.59 -46.02 -16.78
C LEU A 380 -9.20 -45.04 -15.76
N VAL A 381 -8.68 -43.81 -15.64
CA VAL A 381 -9.29 -42.79 -14.77
C VAL A 381 -10.64 -42.33 -15.33
N GLN A 382 -10.77 -42.17 -16.64
CA GLN A 382 -11.99 -41.66 -17.27
C GLN A 382 -13.15 -42.67 -17.29
N GLN A 383 -12.86 -43.97 -17.25
CA GLN A 383 -13.85 -45.06 -17.26
C GLN A 383 -14.75 -45.14 -16.00
N PHE A 384 -14.37 -44.50 -14.89
CA PHE A 384 -15.19 -44.55 -13.68
C PHE A 384 -16.47 -43.69 -13.79
N PRO A 385 -17.63 -44.20 -13.33
CA PRO A 385 -18.93 -43.55 -13.56
C PRO A 385 -19.16 -42.28 -12.71
N THR A 386 -18.42 -42.09 -11.61
CA THR A 386 -18.61 -40.94 -10.71
C THR A 386 -17.33 -40.13 -10.57
N GLN A 387 -17.48 -38.80 -10.53
CA GLN A 387 -16.35 -37.86 -10.45
C GLN A 387 -15.45 -38.14 -9.23
N GLN A 388 -16.05 -38.43 -8.08
CA GLN A 388 -15.30 -38.78 -6.87
C GLN A 388 -14.45 -40.04 -7.02
N ARG A 389 -14.90 -41.04 -7.80
CA ARG A 389 -14.10 -42.24 -8.09
C ARG A 389 -12.98 -41.92 -9.08
N LYS A 390 -13.23 -41.05 -10.07
CA LYS A 390 -12.18 -40.55 -10.97
C LYS A 390 -11.08 -39.84 -10.17
N ASN A 391 -11.46 -38.91 -9.31
CA ASN A 391 -10.56 -38.14 -8.45
C ASN A 391 -9.76 -39.06 -7.51
N GLU A 392 -10.41 -40.05 -6.88
CA GLU A 392 -9.73 -41.01 -6.00
C GLU A 392 -8.72 -41.87 -6.76
N THR A 393 -9.06 -42.34 -7.95
CA THR A 393 -8.15 -43.16 -8.78
C THR A 393 -6.96 -42.32 -9.25
N LEU A 394 -7.19 -41.09 -9.71
CA LEU A 394 -6.15 -40.14 -10.11
C LEU A 394 -5.14 -39.91 -8.96
N LEU A 395 -5.63 -39.49 -7.79
CA LEU A 395 -4.77 -39.19 -6.63
C LEU A 395 -3.95 -40.40 -6.21
N ARG A 396 -4.58 -41.59 -6.15
CA ARG A 396 -3.91 -42.84 -5.80
C ARG A 396 -2.81 -43.22 -6.80
N MET A 397 -3.03 -43.01 -8.09
CA MET A 397 -2.05 -43.33 -9.13
C MET A 397 -0.87 -42.37 -9.09
N VAL A 398 -1.12 -41.07 -8.90
CA VAL A 398 -0.06 -40.05 -8.78
C VAL A 398 0.76 -40.27 -7.52
N GLU A 399 0.15 -40.58 -6.37
CA GLU A 399 0.87 -40.91 -5.14
C GLU A 399 1.81 -42.11 -5.30
N LYS A 400 1.39 -43.15 -6.04
CA LYS A 400 2.23 -44.33 -6.31
C LYS A 400 3.43 -44.02 -7.20
N LYS A 401 3.31 -43.04 -8.10
CA LYS A 401 4.41 -42.61 -8.99
C LYS A 401 5.43 -41.73 -8.28
N GLY A 402 5.10 -41.21 -7.09
CA GLY A 402 6.03 -40.57 -6.18
C GLY A 402 5.98 -39.03 -6.21
N PRO A 403 6.88 -38.37 -5.46
CA PRO A 403 6.78 -36.95 -5.15
C PRO A 403 6.89 -36.03 -6.38
N GLN A 404 7.64 -36.43 -7.41
CA GLN A 404 7.73 -35.66 -8.67
C GLN A 404 6.40 -35.62 -9.42
N ALA A 405 5.65 -36.73 -9.43
CA ALA A 405 4.32 -36.81 -10.04
C ALA A 405 3.30 -35.97 -9.26
N LEU A 406 3.39 -35.97 -7.92
CA LEU A 406 2.56 -35.11 -7.05
C LEU A 406 2.81 -33.63 -7.31
N GLU A 407 4.05 -33.25 -7.59
CA GLU A 407 4.40 -31.86 -7.89
C GLU A 407 3.87 -31.40 -9.25
N ILE A 408 3.91 -32.27 -10.26
CA ILE A 408 3.32 -31.99 -11.57
C ILE A 408 1.80 -31.86 -11.46
N LEU A 409 1.13 -32.76 -10.72
CA LEU A 409 -0.30 -32.65 -10.43
C LEU A 409 -0.63 -31.34 -9.72
N PHE A 410 0.14 -30.97 -8.69
CA PHE A 410 -0.05 -29.73 -7.95
C PHE A 410 0.03 -28.48 -8.85
N ARG A 411 1.03 -28.41 -9.74
CA ARG A 411 1.16 -27.31 -10.70
C ARG A 411 0.01 -27.26 -11.70
N SER A 412 -0.40 -28.41 -12.24
CA SER A 412 -1.56 -28.48 -13.15
C SER A 412 -2.83 -27.98 -12.45
N LEU A 413 -3.06 -28.36 -11.18
CA LEU A 413 -4.20 -27.87 -10.41
C LEU A 413 -4.15 -26.38 -10.13
N GLN A 414 -2.96 -25.79 -9.87
CA GLN A 414 -2.83 -24.35 -9.71
C GLN A 414 -3.19 -23.57 -10.99
N GLN A 415 -2.90 -24.14 -12.16
CA GLN A 415 -3.18 -23.50 -13.44
C GLN A 415 -4.64 -23.70 -13.87
N ARG A 416 -5.18 -24.90 -13.70
CA ARG A 416 -6.51 -25.29 -14.19
C ARG A 416 -7.64 -24.94 -13.21
N ASP A 417 -7.36 -24.96 -11.90
CA ASP A 417 -8.34 -24.63 -10.86
C ASP A 417 -7.69 -23.79 -9.71
N PRO A 418 -7.31 -22.54 -9.99
CA PRO A 418 -6.67 -21.66 -9.02
C PRO A 418 -7.57 -21.37 -7.80
N TYR A 419 -8.89 -21.42 -7.98
CA TYR A 419 -9.86 -21.18 -6.90
C TYR A 419 -9.90 -22.35 -5.92
N LEU A 420 -9.88 -23.60 -6.40
CA LEU A 420 -9.76 -24.77 -5.53
C LEU A 420 -8.42 -24.75 -4.78
N MET A 421 -7.32 -24.43 -5.46
CA MET A 421 -6.01 -24.39 -4.80
C MET A 421 -5.90 -23.30 -3.74
N SER A 422 -6.50 -22.13 -3.99
CA SER A 422 -6.61 -21.08 -2.98
C SER A 422 -7.54 -21.45 -1.83
N TYR A 423 -8.58 -22.25 -2.08
CA TYR A 423 -9.47 -22.73 -1.03
C TYR A 423 -8.76 -23.75 -0.12
N LEU A 424 -8.01 -24.69 -0.70
CA LEU A 424 -7.29 -25.72 0.03
C LEU A 424 -6.17 -25.14 0.90
N SER A 425 -5.46 -24.11 0.42
CA SER A 425 -4.42 -23.44 1.20
C SER A 425 -4.97 -22.67 2.41
N GLN A 426 -6.22 -22.22 2.37
CA GLN A 426 -6.89 -21.58 3.50
C GLN A 426 -7.42 -22.60 4.54
N GLN A 427 -7.61 -23.87 4.17
CA GLN A 427 -8.09 -24.91 5.09
C GLN A 427 -6.98 -25.68 5.81
N SER A 428 -5.75 -25.63 5.29
CA SER A 428 -4.55 -26.18 5.93
C SER A 428 -3.89 -25.23 6.93
N LEU A 429 -4.40 -23.99 7.04
CA LEU A 429 -4.12 -23.00 8.09
C LEU A 429 -5.13 -23.18 9.24
#